data_AF-A0A0G2AIU4-F1
#
_entry.id   AF-A0A0G2AIU4-F1
#
_cell.length_a   1.000
_cell.length_b   1.000
_cell.length_c   1.000
_cell.angle_alpha   90.00
_cell.angle_beta   90.00
_cell.angle_gamma   90.00
#
_symmetry.space_group_name_H-M   'P 1'
#
loop_
_entity.id
_entity.type
_entity.pdbx_description
1 polymer ?
#
loop_
_entity_poly.entity_id
_entity_poly.type
_entity_poly.pdbx_seq_one_letter_code
_entity_poly.pdbx_strand_id
1 'polypeptide(L)'
;MSAIETGLRQLLLIVYSVHMDAEFVDAKGGVKKEAAIGARFTDEFPEGNIEELLQSIQTTVISYAKKNKLKIPAQAAFNNARGDWLELILAAHFWNAVIDRNIDMLVLRLPNVAKMEFIKIFDEEAQERIQSGLMRTLEEHDARLDMSNPDLIGVRIDRSSLPPEFHKRLDRLGAADAHMLFDAYKHLIGKCPYNSILFGISIKTSLRGDRRYQIVHEGSIVKAFIAHLQTRYWDTSFETKFYGAVTDNVSDNDHEIFRTAATHSIVNVFSPSVRAVDKVYHVPTTNDVNDMIKKIINAASTAPQLNKAS
;
A
#
# COMPACT_ATOMS: atom_id res chain seq x y z
N MET A 1 11.42 29.43 6.04
CA MET A 1 11.29 28.60 4.81
C MET A 1 9.84 28.18 4.49
N SER A 2 8.79 28.75 5.11
CA SER A 2 7.43 28.16 5.11
C SER A 2 6.37 28.84 4.20
N ALA A 3 6.69 29.93 3.50
CA ALA A 3 5.73 30.61 2.62
C ALA A 3 5.96 30.29 1.13
N ILE A 4 7.23 30.09 0.74
CA ILE A 4 7.62 29.83 -0.66
C ILE A 4 7.29 28.39 -1.07
N GLU A 5 7.49 27.40 -0.18
CA GLU A 5 7.10 26.00 -0.44
C GLU A 5 5.59 25.81 -0.54
N THR A 6 4.82 26.48 0.33
CA THR A 6 3.35 26.46 0.29
C THR A 6 2.82 27.13 -0.98
N GLY A 7 3.44 28.25 -1.39
CA GLY A 7 3.13 28.93 -2.64
C GLY A 7 3.46 28.10 -3.89
N LEU A 8 4.60 27.39 -3.90
CA LEU A 8 4.98 26.47 -4.99
C LEU A 8 4.09 25.24 -5.06
N ARG A 9 3.64 24.69 -3.91
CA ARG A 9 2.66 23.59 -3.87
C ARG A 9 1.28 24.02 -4.36
N GLN A 10 0.82 25.21 -3.99
CA GLN A 10 -0.42 25.79 -4.53
C GLN A 10 -0.28 26.07 -6.02
N LEU A 11 0.86 26.58 -6.50
CA LEU A 11 1.12 26.73 -7.92
C LEU A 11 1.18 25.39 -8.66
N LEU A 12 1.75 24.34 -8.07
CA LEU A 12 1.70 22.99 -8.65
C LEU A 12 0.25 22.49 -8.74
N LEU A 13 -0.52 22.59 -7.65
CA LEU A 13 -1.95 22.21 -7.64
C LEU A 13 -2.78 23.03 -8.64
N ILE A 14 -2.49 24.33 -8.78
CA ILE A 14 -3.18 25.21 -9.73
C ILE A 14 -2.79 24.87 -11.17
N VAL A 15 -1.52 24.61 -11.47
CA VAL A 15 -1.05 24.16 -12.79
C VAL A 15 -1.64 22.79 -13.14
N TYR A 16 -1.83 21.89 -12.16
CA TYR A 16 -2.54 20.63 -12.36
C TYR A 16 -4.06 20.80 -12.53
N SER A 17 -4.66 21.85 -11.95
CA SER A 17 -6.10 22.08 -12.01
C SER A 17 -6.58 22.81 -13.27
N VAL A 18 -5.71 23.54 -13.99
CA VAL A 18 -6.14 24.46 -15.06
C VAL A 18 -5.97 23.90 -16.47
N HIS A 19 -5.12 22.90 -16.74
CA HIS A 19 -4.92 22.32 -18.09
C HIS A 19 -4.87 20.78 -18.11
N MET A 20 -5.96 20.10 -17.76
CA MET A 20 -6.06 18.64 -17.92
C MET A 20 -6.58 18.22 -19.31
N ASP A 21 -5.83 18.59 -20.36
CA ASP A 21 -5.52 17.59 -21.39
C ASP A 21 -4.35 16.76 -20.84
N ALA A 22 -4.56 16.08 -19.71
CA ALA A 22 -3.49 15.30 -19.11
C ALA A 22 -3.12 14.19 -20.10
N GLU A 23 -1.93 14.28 -20.70
CA GLU A 23 -1.40 13.20 -21.52
C GLU A 23 -1.20 11.97 -20.64
N PHE A 24 -2.16 11.05 -20.60
CA PHE A 24 -2.02 9.79 -19.85
C PHE A 24 -1.55 8.62 -20.72
N VAL A 25 -1.20 8.89 -21.97
CA VAL A 25 -0.47 7.99 -22.87
C VAL A 25 0.77 8.73 -23.37
N ASP A 26 1.95 8.15 -23.19
CA ASP A 26 3.18 8.71 -23.76
C ASP A 26 3.32 8.36 -25.26
N ALA A 27 4.21 9.05 -25.97
CA ALA A 27 4.43 8.83 -27.41
C ALA A 27 4.85 7.40 -27.77
N LYS A 28 5.39 6.62 -26.81
CA LYS A 28 5.81 5.22 -27.00
C LYS A 28 4.69 4.22 -26.67
N GLY A 29 3.53 4.68 -26.21
CA GLY A 29 2.41 3.85 -25.78
C GLY A 29 2.50 3.40 -24.32
N GLY A 30 3.30 4.06 -23.49
CA GLY A 30 3.29 3.89 -22.04
C GLY A 30 2.08 4.57 -21.40
N VAL A 31 1.57 4.00 -20.30
CA VAL A 31 0.39 4.50 -19.58
C VAL A 31 0.84 5.29 -18.35
N LYS A 32 0.44 6.56 -18.25
CA LYS A 32 0.63 7.34 -17.00
C LYS A 32 -0.52 7.01 -16.06
N LYS A 33 -0.25 6.09 -15.13
CA LYS A 33 -1.25 5.35 -14.35
C LYS A 33 -2.12 6.27 -13.48
N GLU A 34 -1.50 7.19 -12.75
CA GLU A 34 -2.17 8.19 -11.89
C GLU A 34 -3.09 9.11 -12.70
N ALA A 35 -2.59 9.62 -13.82
CA ALA A 35 -3.36 10.51 -14.69
C ALA A 35 -4.56 9.79 -15.34
N ALA A 36 -4.40 8.51 -15.70
CA ALA A 36 -5.48 7.73 -16.31
C ALA A 36 -6.66 7.49 -15.34
N ILE A 37 -6.38 7.04 -14.11
CA ILE A 37 -7.44 6.84 -13.10
C ILE A 37 -8.06 8.18 -12.68
N GLY A 38 -7.21 9.21 -12.50
CA GLY A 38 -7.63 10.56 -12.18
C GLY A 38 -8.56 11.18 -13.21
N ALA A 39 -8.28 10.95 -14.50
CA ALA A 39 -9.15 11.41 -15.58
C ALA A 39 -10.50 10.68 -15.59
N ARG A 40 -10.50 9.37 -15.32
CA ARG A 40 -11.74 8.57 -15.31
C ARG A 40 -12.67 8.97 -14.17
N PHE A 41 -12.15 9.25 -12.98
CA PHE A 41 -12.93 9.53 -11.77
C PHE A 41 -12.84 11.00 -11.36
N THR A 42 -12.81 11.90 -12.35
CA THR A 42 -12.70 13.36 -12.14
C THR A 42 -13.88 13.93 -11.35
N ASP A 43 -15.07 13.35 -11.49
CA ASP A 43 -16.31 13.90 -10.92
C ASP A 43 -17.05 12.90 -10.01
N GLU A 44 -16.47 11.72 -9.77
CA GLU A 44 -17.09 10.67 -8.96
C GLU A 44 -16.03 9.87 -8.18
N PHE A 45 -16.45 9.24 -7.09
CA PHE A 45 -15.62 8.28 -6.36
C PHE A 45 -15.79 6.89 -6.99
N PRO A 46 -14.72 6.07 -7.13
CA PRO A 46 -14.83 4.75 -7.75
C PRO A 46 -15.67 3.81 -6.87
N GLU A 47 -16.86 3.42 -7.36
CA GLU A 47 -17.76 2.49 -6.67
C GLU A 47 -18.31 1.44 -7.64
N GLY A 48 -18.51 0.21 -7.17
CA GLY A 48 -19.11 -0.88 -7.95
C GLY A 48 -18.21 -2.09 -8.11
N ASN A 49 -18.36 -2.80 -9.25
CA ASN A 49 -17.57 -3.97 -9.57
C ASN A 49 -16.14 -3.57 -9.97
N ILE A 50 -15.13 -4.17 -9.35
CA ILE A 50 -13.73 -3.80 -9.55
C ILE A 50 -13.26 -4.05 -10.99
N GLU A 51 -13.66 -5.16 -11.60
CA GLU A 51 -13.28 -5.48 -12.97
C GLU A 51 -13.87 -4.47 -13.96
N GLU A 52 -15.13 -4.07 -13.76
CA GLU A 52 -15.79 -3.02 -14.55
C GLU A 52 -15.10 -1.66 -14.38
N LEU A 53 -14.72 -1.30 -13.15
CA LEU A 53 -13.96 -0.07 -12.89
C LEU A 53 -12.63 -0.07 -13.62
N LEU A 54 -11.83 -1.14 -13.50
CA LEU A 54 -10.54 -1.28 -14.19
C LEU A 54 -10.70 -1.25 -15.72
N GLN A 55 -11.73 -1.91 -16.24
CA GLN A 55 -12.06 -1.89 -17.67
C GLN A 55 -12.47 -0.49 -18.14
N SER A 56 -13.19 0.27 -17.31
CA SER A 56 -13.58 1.65 -17.62
C SER A 56 -12.35 2.57 -17.73
N ILE A 57 -11.38 2.46 -16.81
CA ILE A 57 -10.13 3.22 -16.88
C ILE A 57 -9.35 2.86 -18.15
N GLN A 58 -9.21 1.57 -18.44
CA GLN A 58 -8.55 1.10 -19.67
C GLN A 58 -9.23 1.64 -20.94
N THR A 59 -10.56 1.68 -20.96
CA THR A 59 -11.34 2.23 -22.07
C THR A 59 -11.11 3.74 -22.23
N THR A 60 -11.00 4.49 -21.13
CA THR A 60 -10.60 5.90 -21.16
C THR A 60 -9.22 6.09 -21.80
N VAL A 61 -8.23 5.28 -21.41
CA VAL A 61 -6.88 5.30 -21.99
C VAL A 61 -6.89 5.04 -23.50
N ILE A 62 -7.60 4.00 -23.94
CA ILE A 62 -7.70 3.64 -25.37
C ILE A 62 -8.39 4.76 -26.16
N SER A 63 -9.46 5.35 -25.61
CA SER A 63 -10.22 6.40 -26.28
C SER A 63 -9.40 7.67 -26.46
N TYR A 64 -8.61 8.04 -25.44
CA TYR A 64 -7.66 9.15 -25.52
C TYR A 64 -6.57 8.90 -26.55
N ALA A 65 -5.95 7.71 -26.57
CA ALA A 65 -4.93 7.38 -27.55
C ALA A 65 -5.46 7.48 -28.99
N LYS A 66 -6.68 6.97 -29.24
CA LYS A 66 -7.33 7.07 -30.56
C LYS A 66 -7.63 8.51 -30.95
N LYS A 67 -8.23 9.31 -30.05
CA LYS A 67 -8.56 10.72 -30.28
C LYS A 67 -7.32 11.54 -30.66
N ASN A 68 -6.20 11.28 -29.99
CA ASN A 68 -4.94 12.01 -30.18
C ASN A 68 -3.99 11.35 -31.19
N LYS A 69 -4.43 10.32 -31.93
CA LYS A 69 -3.61 9.58 -32.90
C LYS A 69 -2.30 9.04 -32.31
N LEU A 70 -2.31 8.68 -31.03
CA LEU A 70 -1.18 8.08 -30.32
C LEU A 70 -1.18 6.55 -30.48
N LYS A 71 -0.02 5.94 -30.25
CA LYS A 71 0.11 4.48 -30.21
C LYS A 71 -0.71 3.92 -29.04
N ILE A 72 -1.58 2.96 -29.33
CA ILE A 72 -2.36 2.25 -28.30
C ILE A 72 -1.38 1.41 -27.45
N PRO A 73 -1.43 1.52 -26.11
CA PRO A 73 -0.62 0.69 -25.23
C PRO A 73 -0.81 -0.81 -25.47
N ALA A 74 0.27 -1.58 -25.35
CA ALA A 74 0.21 -3.03 -25.46
C ALA A 74 -0.48 -3.66 -24.25
N GLN A 75 -1.01 -4.87 -24.39
CA GLN A 75 -1.69 -5.59 -23.29
C GLN A 75 -0.82 -5.74 -22.04
N ALA A 76 0.50 -5.93 -22.19
CA ALA A 76 1.42 -6.00 -21.07
C ALA A 76 1.46 -4.69 -20.25
N ALA A 77 1.37 -3.53 -20.92
CA ALA A 77 1.31 -2.23 -20.25
C ALA A 77 0.01 -2.07 -19.46
N PHE A 78 -1.12 -2.53 -20.02
CA PHE A 78 -2.39 -2.55 -19.30
C PHE A 78 -2.38 -3.52 -18.11
N ASN A 79 -1.80 -4.72 -18.24
CA ASN A 79 -1.72 -5.66 -17.13
C ASN A 79 -0.95 -5.06 -15.93
N ASN A 80 0.11 -4.30 -16.19
CA ASN A 80 0.83 -3.58 -15.15
C ASN A 80 0.01 -2.41 -14.59
N ALA A 81 -0.55 -1.55 -15.44
CA ALA A 81 -1.34 -0.39 -15.02
C ALA A 81 -2.59 -0.78 -14.21
N ARG A 82 -3.24 -1.88 -14.54
CA ARG A 82 -4.40 -2.41 -13.81
C ARG A 82 -4.08 -2.81 -12.37
N GLY A 83 -2.86 -3.29 -12.12
CA GLY A 83 -2.37 -3.54 -10.76
C GLY A 83 -2.34 -2.26 -9.94
N ASP A 84 -1.66 -1.22 -10.44
CA ASP A 84 -1.59 0.07 -9.74
C ASP A 84 -2.96 0.75 -9.60
N TRP A 85 -3.85 0.63 -10.59
CA TRP A 85 -5.21 1.16 -10.47
C TRP A 85 -6.01 0.45 -9.38
N LEU A 86 -5.89 -0.87 -9.27
CA LEU A 86 -6.52 -1.63 -8.18
C LEU A 86 -5.97 -1.17 -6.82
N GLU A 87 -4.65 -1.06 -6.70
CA GLU A 87 -3.99 -0.55 -5.48
C GLU A 87 -4.50 0.85 -5.10
N LEU A 88 -4.64 1.76 -6.07
CA LEU A 88 -5.14 3.11 -5.84
C LEU A 88 -6.61 3.15 -5.43
N ILE A 89 -7.47 2.30 -6.03
CA ILE A 89 -8.87 2.16 -5.61
C ILE A 89 -8.90 1.73 -4.14
N LEU A 90 -8.18 0.67 -3.77
CA LEU A 90 -8.15 0.19 -2.39
C LEU A 90 -7.57 1.24 -1.43
N ALA A 91 -6.51 1.95 -1.83
CA ALA A 91 -5.92 3.03 -1.04
C ALA A 91 -6.92 4.18 -0.79
N ALA A 92 -7.68 4.58 -1.80
CA ALA A 92 -8.70 5.62 -1.68
C ALA A 92 -9.84 5.21 -0.73
N HIS A 93 -10.29 3.96 -0.80
CA HIS A 93 -11.29 3.43 0.14
C HIS A 93 -10.76 3.38 1.58
N PHE A 94 -9.52 2.94 1.77
CA PHE A 94 -8.88 2.95 3.09
C PHE A 94 -8.74 4.37 3.64
N TRP A 95 -8.33 5.32 2.80
CA TRP A 95 -8.20 6.73 3.14
C TRP A 95 -9.50 7.30 3.70
N ASN A 96 -10.61 7.13 2.97
CA ASN A 96 -11.92 7.57 3.41
C ASN A 96 -12.34 6.88 4.72
N ALA A 97 -12.15 5.56 4.83
CA ALA A 97 -12.53 4.82 6.03
C ALA A 97 -11.78 5.27 7.30
N VAL A 98 -10.50 5.62 7.17
CA VAL A 98 -9.68 6.14 8.29
C VAL A 98 -10.15 7.54 8.70
N ILE A 99 -10.50 8.39 7.73
CA ILE A 99 -11.02 9.73 7.97
C ILE A 99 -12.40 9.68 8.63
N ASP A 100 -13.33 8.92 8.05
CA ASP A 100 -14.72 8.83 8.50
C ASP A 100 -14.83 8.28 9.93
N ARG A 101 -13.84 7.48 10.35
CA ARG A 101 -13.78 6.89 11.70
C ARG A 101 -12.92 7.68 12.68
N ASN A 102 -12.23 8.72 12.22
CA ASN A 102 -11.30 9.53 13.01
C ASN A 102 -10.28 8.69 13.82
N ILE A 103 -9.57 7.80 13.14
CA ILE A 103 -8.59 6.88 13.76
C ILE A 103 -7.17 7.41 13.56
N ASP A 104 -6.33 7.32 14.58
CA ASP A 104 -4.88 7.65 14.57
C ASP A 104 -4.04 6.60 13.84
N MET A 105 -4.33 6.47 12.55
CA MET A 105 -3.68 5.54 11.63
C MET A 105 -3.59 6.19 10.26
N LEU A 106 -2.59 5.79 9.48
CA LEU A 106 -2.58 5.99 8.03
C LEU A 106 -2.51 4.64 7.34
N VAL A 107 -3.20 4.52 6.21
CA VAL A 107 -3.05 3.37 5.32
C VAL A 107 -2.61 3.90 3.97
N LEU A 108 -1.37 3.62 3.61
CA LEU A 108 -0.72 4.21 2.45
C LEU A 108 -0.27 3.13 1.48
N ARG A 109 -0.36 3.46 0.19
CA ARG A 109 0.25 2.69 -0.87
C ARG A 109 1.76 2.91 -0.86
N LEU A 110 2.51 1.81 -0.96
CA LEU A 110 3.95 1.90 -1.17
C LEU A 110 4.28 1.73 -2.66
N PRO A 111 5.32 2.40 -3.16
CA PRO A 111 5.82 2.13 -4.50
C PRO A 111 6.65 0.83 -4.50
N ASN A 112 7.13 0.41 -5.68
CA ASN A 112 8.06 -0.70 -5.75
C ASN A 112 9.37 -0.43 -4.99
N VAL A 113 10.05 -1.51 -4.59
CA VAL A 113 11.31 -1.45 -3.83
C VAL A 113 12.40 -0.63 -4.55
N ALA A 114 12.41 -0.64 -5.89
CA ALA A 114 13.35 0.13 -6.69
C ALA A 114 13.16 1.66 -6.54
N LYS A 115 11.95 2.14 -6.25
CA LYS A 115 11.67 3.57 -5.99
C LYS A 115 11.87 3.92 -4.51
N MET A 116 11.50 3.02 -3.60
CA MET A 116 11.66 3.23 -2.16
C MET A 116 11.74 1.88 -1.44
N GLU A 117 12.76 1.67 -0.61
CA GLU A 117 12.88 0.46 0.20
C GLU A 117 12.06 0.60 1.48
N PHE A 118 11.22 -0.40 1.80
CA PHE A 118 10.34 -0.42 2.96
C PHE A 118 10.99 0.09 4.25
N ILE A 119 12.25 -0.30 4.51
CA ILE A 119 12.99 0.09 5.71
C ILE A 119 13.20 1.60 5.87
N LYS A 120 13.09 2.39 4.80
CA LYS A 120 13.27 3.85 4.82
C LYS A 120 12.12 4.59 5.48
N ILE A 121 10.99 3.93 5.75
CA ILE A 121 9.90 4.55 6.52
C ILE A 121 10.26 4.71 8.00
N PHE A 122 11.16 3.86 8.51
CA PHE A 122 11.48 3.88 9.93
C PHE A 122 12.27 5.13 10.33
N ASP A 123 12.19 5.55 11.59
CA ASP A 123 13.01 6.63 12.14
C ASP A 123 14.51 6.28 12.16
N GLU A 124 15.33 7.27 12.49
CA GLU A 124 16.80 7.14 12.47
C GLU A 124 17.30 6.04 13.42
N GLU A 125 16.73 5.94 14.63
CA GLU A 125 17.12 4.91 15.61
C GLU A 125 16.85 3.50 15.07
N ALA A 126 15.64 3.26 14.55
CA ALA A 126 15.30 1.96 13.98
C ALA A 126 16.13 1.66 12.73
N GLN A 127 16.35 2.63 11.84
CA GLN A 127 17.21 2.45 10.68
C GLN A 127 18.64 2.11 11.07
N GLU A 128 19.22 2.78 12.08
CA GLU A 128 20.56 2.47 12.56
C GLU A 128 20.64 1.01 13.02
N ARG A 129 19.69 0.54 13.83
CA ARG A 129 19.70 -0.85 14.32
C ARG A 129 19.52 -1.87 13.19
N ILE A 130 18.71 -1.56 12.18
CA ILE A 130 18.50 -2.40 11.00
C ILE A 130 19.78 -2.47 10.16
N GLN A 131 20.34 -1.32 9.80
CA GLN A 131 21.47 -1.23 8.88
C GLN A 131 22.78 -1.70 9.52
N SER A 132 23.15 -1.12 10.67
CA SER A 132 24.41 -1.42 11.35
C SER A 132 24.42 -2.80 12.02
N GLY A 133 23.23 -3.29 12.40
CA GLY A 133 23.05 -4.60 13.02
C GLY A 133 22.73 -5.67 11.99
N LEU A 134 21.46 -5.75 11.57
CA LEU A 134 20.98 -6.87 10.76
C LEU A 134 21.65 -6.94 9.38
N MET A 135 21.59 -5.86 8.61
CA MET A 135 22.06 -5.88 7.22
C MET A 135 23.57 -6.12 7.17
N ARG A 136 24.35 -5.40 7.99
CA ARG A 136 25.80 -5.59 8.08
C ARG A 136 26.18 -7.01 8.49
N THR A 137 25.54 -7.58 9.50
CA THR A 137 25.83 -8.95 9.94
C THR A 137 25.51 -9.98 8.86
N LEU A 138 24.43 -9.79 8.10
CA LEU A 138 24.12 -10.68 6.97
C LEU A 138 25.20 -10.58 5.89
N GLU A 139 25.59 -9.35 5.51
CA GLU A 139 26.64 -9.13 4.51
C GLU A 139 27.99 -9.73 4.93
N GLU A 140 28.37 -9.60 6.21
CA GLU A 140 29.58 -10.22 6.79
C GLU A 140 29.59 -11.75 6.66
N HIS A 141 28.42 -12.39 6.48
CA HIS A 141 28.24 -13.84 6.34
C HIS A 141 27.78 -14.27 4.94
N ASP A 142 28.02 -13.43 3.91
CA ASP A 142 27.61 -13.69 2.51
C ASP A 142 26.10 -14.00 2.36
N ALA A 143 25.30 -13.34 3.19
CA ALA A 143 23.84 -13.40 3.16
C ALA A 143 23.25 -12.01 2.89
N ARG A 144 22.04 -11.97 2.35
CA ARG A 144 21.29 -10.73 2.13
C ARG A 144 19.84 -10.91 2.49
N LEU A 145 19.26 -9.91 3.12
CA LEU A 145 17.82 -9.79 3.28
C LEU A 145 17.27 -8.97 2.10
N ASP A 146 16.60 -9.66 1.17
CA ASP A 146 15.85 -9.01 0.10
C ASP A 146 14.37 -8.97 0.48
N MET A 147 13.80 -7.77 0.53
CA MET A 147 12.41 -7.54 0.93
C MET A 147 11.66 -6.79 -0.16
N SER A 148 10.52 -7.34 -0.59
CA SER A 148 9.53 -6.56 -1.31
C SER A 148 8.80 -5.60 -0.37
N ASN A 149 8.29 -4.50 -0.93
CA ASN A 149 7.34 -3.66 -0.23
C ASN A 149 5.95 -4.30 -0.30
N PRO A 150 5.21 -4.33 0.81
CA PRO A 150 3.77 -4.55 0.76
C PRO A 150 3.09 -3.51 -0.12
N ASP A 151 2.05 -3.91 -0.85
CA ASP A 151 1.33 -3.01 -1.76
C ASP A 151 0.67 -1.85 -0.98
N LEU A 152 0.06 -2.16 0.18
CA LEU A 152 -0.37 -1.18 1.18
C LEU A 152 0.21 -1.49 2.56
N ILE A 153 0.44 -0.45 3.36
CA ILE A 153 0.80 -0.57 4.78
C ILE A 153 -0.13 0.28 5.64
N GLY A 154 -0.54 -0.28 6.79
CA GLY A 154 -1.22 0.43 7.86
C GLY A 154 -0.24 0.78 8.97
N VAL A 155 -0.13 2.06 9.30
CA VAL A 155 0.80 2.56 10.33
C VAL A 155 0.08 3.41 11.36
N ARG A 156 0.46 3.25 12.62
CA ARG A 156 0.03 4.12 13.72
C ARG A 156 0.83 5.41 13.66
N ILE A 157 0.15 6.55 13.60
CA ILE A 157 0.79 7.87 13.53
C ILE A 157 -0.12 8.93 14.12
N ASP A 158 0.47 9.93 14.76
CA ASP A 158 -0.25 11.13 15.20
C ASP A 158 -0.66 11.95 13.97
N ARG A 159 -1.96 11.92 13.67
CA ARG A 159 -2.50 12.62 12.50
C ARG A 159 -2.42 14.13 12.62
N SER A 160 -2.35 14.69 13.83
CA SER A 160 -2.23 16.14 14.01
C SER A 160 -0.95 16.71 13.41
N SER A 161 0.09 15.87 13.26
CA SER A 161 1.36 16.23 12.60
C SER A 161 1.30 16.21 11.07
N LEU A 162 0.21 15.71 10.48
CA LEU A 162 0.07 15.56 9.04
C LEU A 162 -0.50 16.82 8.38
N PRO A 163 -0.17 17.05 7.10
CA PRO A 163 -0.73 18.15 6.33
C PRO A 163 -2.27 18.14 6.28
N PRO A 164 -2.94 19.30 6.15
CA PRO A 164 -4.41 19.41 6.14
C PRO A 164 -5.11 18.49 5.12
N GLU A 165 -4.47 18.17 4.00
CA GLU A 165 -5.01 17.26 2.99
C GLU A 165 -5.23 15.83 3.51
N PHE A 166 -4.45 15.35 4.49
CA PHE A 166 -4.60 14.03 5.13
C PHE A 166 -5.83 13.93 6.06
N HIS A 167 -6.55 15.03 6.23
CA HIS A 167 -7.75 15.13 7.06
C HIS A 167 -9.03 15.27 6.23
N LYS A 168 -8.91 15.28 4.90
CA LYS A 168 -10.04 15.48 3.99
C LYS A 168 -10.43 14.19 3.31
N ARG A 169 -11.70 13.85 3.45
CA ARG A 169 -12.34 12.76 2.71
C ARG A 169 -12.28 13.06 1.20
N LEU A 170 -12.10 12.02 0.41
CA LEU A 170 -12.14 12.06 -1.04
C LEU A 170 -13.58 11.80 -1.51
N ASP A 171 -14.25 12.84 -2.04
CA ASP A 171 -15.58 12.70 -2.66
C ASP A 171 -15.49 12.25 -4.13
N ARG A 172 -14.28 12.30 -4.70
CA ARG A 172 -13.91 11.88 -6.04
C ARG A 172 -12.46 11.38 -6.05
N LEU A 173 -12.05 10.72 -7.13
CA LEU A 173 -10.65 10.33 -7.32
C LEU A 173 -10.09 11.01 -8.57
N GLY A 174 -10.00 12.34 -8.52
CA GLY A 174 -9.42 13.14 -9.58
C GLY A 174 -7.90 12.96 -9.67
N ALA A 175 -7.27 13.55 -10.68
CA ALA A 175 -5.83 13.38 -10.88
C ALA A 175 -4.96 13.95 -9.74
N ALA A 176 -5.37 15.05 -9.12
CA ALA A 176 -4.68 15.58 -7.95
C ALA A 176 -4.77 14.61 -6.76
N ASP A 177 -5.95 14.01 -6.55
CA ASP A 177 -6.19 13.02 -5.48
C ASP A 177 -5.39 11.74 -5.73
N ALA A 178 -5.39 11.24 -6.98
CA ALA A 178 -4.62 10.07 -7.37
C ALA A 178 -3.12 10.28 -7.19
N HIS A 179 -2.60 11.45 -7.60
CA HIS A 179 -1.20 11.81 -7.40
C HIS A 179 -0.84 11.90 -5.91
N MET A 180 -1.71 12.53 -5.11
CA MET A 180 -1.55 12.62 -3.66
C MET A 180 -1.45 11.23 -3.03
N LEU A 181 -2.37 10.31 -3.34
CA LEU A 181 -2.33 8.94 -2.83
C LEU A 181 -1.07 8.17 -3.26
N PHE A 182 -0.57 8.43 -4.47
CA PHE A 182 0.62 7.77 -4.99
C PHE A 182 1.90 8.18 -4.26
N ASP A 183 1.98 9.44 -3.84
CA ASP A 183 3.15 10.02 -3.19
C ASP A 183 2.99 10.20 -1.67
N ALA A 184 1.83 9.87 -1.11
CA ALA A 184 1.55 9.99 0.31
C ALA A 184 2.58 9.27 1.20
N TYR A 185 3.14 8.14 0.73
CA TYR A 185 4.19 7.40 1.43
C TYR A 185 5.42 8.25 1.78
N LYS A 186 5.71 9.31 1.01
CA LYS A 186 6.84 10.22 1.27
C LYS A 186 6.72 10.90 2.62
N HIS A 187 5.50 11.04 3.15
CA HIS A 187 5.26 11.61 4.47
C HIS A 187 5.66 10.67 5.62
N LEU A 188 5.84 9.37 5.35
CA LEU A 188 6.29 8.38 6.34
C LEU A 188 7.81 8.21 6.39
N ILE A 189 8.55 8.63 5.35
CA ILE A 189 10.00 8.41 5.28
C ILE A 189 10.69 9.03 6.50
N GLY A 190 11.43 8.20 7.25
CA GLY A 190 12.17 8.64 8.43
C GLY A 190 11.32 8.92 9.67
N LYS A 191 10.04 8.54 9.71
CA LYS A 191 9.10 8.97 10.77
C LYS A 191 8.38 7.86 11.51
N CYS A 192 8.48 6.61 11.05
CA CYS A 192 7.81 5.50 11.70
C CYS A 192 8.68 4.93 12.83
N PRO A 193 8.22 4.92 14.08
CA PRO A 193 8.86 4.12 15.12
C PRO A 193 8.88 2.63 14.77
N TYR A 194 9.79 1.87 15.38
CA TYR A 194 9.94 0.43 15.13
C TYR A 194 8.66 -0.40 15.33
N ASN A 195 7.75 0.07 16.21
CA ASN A 195 6.51 -0.61 16.60
C ASN A 195 5.24 0.01 15.97
N SER A 196 5.37 0.89 14.98
CA SER A 196 4.22 1.60 14.41
C SER A 196 3.49 0.84 13.30
N ILE A 197 4.09 -0.21 12.72
CA ILE A 197 3.50 -0.96 11.61
C ILE A 197 2.42 -1.92 12.13
N LEU A 198 1.16 -1.61 11.83
CA LEU A 198 0.00 -2.38 12.27
C LEU A 198 -0.27 -3.57 11.35
N PHE A 199 -0.21 -3.33 10.03
CA PHE A 199 -0.41 -4.38 9.05
C PHE A 199 0.20 -4.05 7.68
N GLY A 200 0.47 -5.10 6.90
CA GLY A 200 0.73 -5.02 5.46
C GLY A 200 -0.38 -5.71 4.65
N ILE A 201 -0.58 -5.29 3.41
CA ILE A 201 -1.53 -5.91 2.48
C ILE A 201 -0.84 -6.12 1.13
N SER A 202 -0.89 -7.35 0.63
CA SER A 202 -0.56 -7.66 -0.76
C SER A 202 -1.83 -7.78 -1.57
N ILE A 203 -1.93 -7.02 -2.66
CA ILE A 203 -3.08 -6.90 -3.54
C ILE A 203 -2.74 -7.61 -4.86
N LYS A 204 -3.62 -8.52 -5.30
CA LYS A 204 -3.45 -9.21 -6.59
C LYS A 204 -4.77 -9.31 -7.33
N THR A 205 -4.73 -9.15 -8.65
CA THR A 205 -5.93 -9.35 -9.48
C THR A 205 -6.34 -10.81 -9.57
N SER A 206 -5.41 -11.76 -9.42
CA SER A 206 -5.70 -13.20 -9.43
C SER A 206 -4.60 -14.02 -8.77
N LEU A 207 -4.96 -15.24 -8.32
CA LEU A 207 -4.09 -16.20 -7.64
C LEU A 207 -3.55 -17.28 -8.56
N ARG A 208 -2.75 -16.88 -9.55
CA ARG A 208 -1.92 -17.83 -10.29
C ARG A 208 -0.94 -18.54 -9.34
N GLY A 209 -0.50 -19.75 -9.69
CA GLY A 209 0.30 -20.60 -8.80
C GLY A 209 1.52 -19.90 -8.21
N ASP A 210 2.22 -19.11 -9.02
CA ASP A 210 3.34 -18.24 -8.63
C ASP A 210 2.94 -17.15 -7.63
N ARG A 211 1.81 -16.46 -7.89
CA ARG A 211 1.35 -15.32 -7.08
C ARG A 211 0.93 -15.72 -5.66
N ARG A 212 0.44 -16.95 -5.46
CA ARG A 212 0.07 -17.45 -4.11
C ARG A 212 1.28 -17.52 -3.19
N TYR A 213 2.35 -18.14 -3.68
CA TYR A 213 3.59 -18.26 -2.92
C TYR A 213 4.27 -16.91 -2.72
N GLN A 214 4.11 -15.97 -3.66
CA GLN A 214 4.61 -14.60 -3.48
C GLN A 214 3.99 -13.92 -2.25
N ILE A 215 2.66 -13.96 -2.08
CA ILE A 215 1.98 -13.35 -0.92
C ILE A 215 2.45 -14.03 0.39
N VAL A 216 2.56 -15.35 0.40
CA VAL A 216 3.04 -16.13 1.55
C VAL A 216 4.48 -15.79 1.92
N HIS A 217 5.35 -15.69 0.92
CA HIS A 217 6.75 -15.34 1.12
C HIS A 217 6.89 -13.92 1.68
N GLU A 218 6.21 -12.95 1.07
CA GLU A 218 6.20 -11.56 1.52
C GLU A 218 5.71 -11.43 2.97
N GLY A 219 4.58 -12.08 3.31
CA GLY A 219 4.07 -12.09 4.68
C GLY A 219 5.02 -12.72 5.69
N SER A 220 5.70 -13.81 5.32
CA SER A 220 6.70 -14.45 6.17
C SER A 220 7.90 -13.55 6.43
N ILE A 221 8.40 -12.87 5.40
CA ILE A 221 9.54 -11.96 5.47
C ILE A 221 9.21 -10.72 6.29
N VAL A 222 8.06 -10.08 6.05
CA VAL A 222 7.60 -8.92 6.83
C VAL A 222 7.47 -9.29 8.30
N LYS A 223 6.83 -10.41 8.63
CA LYS A 223 6.68 -10.81 10.04
C LYS A 223 8.00 -11.22 10.69
N ALA A 224 8.91 -11.87 9.95
CA ALA A 224 10.24 -12.19 10.45
C ALA A 224 11.05 -10.92 10.75
N PHE A 225 10.95 -9.91 9.89
CA PHE A 225 11.55 -8.60 10.10
C PHE A 225 10.99 -7.91 11.35
N ILE A 226 9.67 -7.97 11.56
CA ILE A 226 9.03 -7.44 12.77
C ILE A 226 9.49 -8.20 14.03
N ALA A 227 9.57 -9.53 13.98
CA ALA A 227 10.10 -10.35 15.08
C ALA A 227 11.58 -10.02 15.40
N HIS A 228 12.37 -9.70 14.37
CA HIS A 228 13.71 -9.19 14.56
C HIS A 228 13.69 -7.88 15.36
N LEU A 229 12.84 -6.91 14.98
CA LEU A 229 12.72 -5.65 15.72
C LEU A 229 12.27 -5.87 17.18
N GLN A 230 11.27 -6.71 17.42
CA GLN A 230 10.84 -7.09 18.77
C GLN A 230 12.01 -7.58 19.62
N THR A 231 12.86 -8.44 19.04
CA THR A 231 14.04 -8.98 19.73
C THR A 231 15.08 -7.89 20.00
N ARG A 232 15.34 -6.99 19.04
CA ARG A 232 16.34 -5.92 19.17
C ARG A 232 15.96 -4.84 20.17
N TYR A 233 14.67 -4.60 20.33
CA TYR A 233 14.12 -3.61 21.27
C TYR A 233 13.64 -4.23 22.58
N TRP A 234 13.69 -5.56 22.71
CA TRP A 234 13.14 -6.29 23.85
C TRP A 234 11.67 -5.93 24.13
N ASP A 235 10.89 -5.78 23.07
CA ASP A 235 9.50 -5.33 23.11
C ASP A 235 8.62 -6.32 22.34
N THR A 236 7.86 -7.13 23.05
CA THR A 236 6.91 -8.10 22.49
C THR A 236 5.46 -7.59 22.49
N SER A 237 5.25 -6.31 22.85
CA SER A 237 3.91 -5.75 23.03
C SER A 237 3.20 -5.39 21.72
N PHE A 238 3.95 -5.28 20.62
CA PHE A 238 3.42 -4.95 19.29
C PHE A 238 3.44 -6.15 18.36
N GLU A 239 2.50 -6.20 17.42
CA GLU A 239 2.46 -7.22 16.38
C GLU A 239 2.02 -6.61 15.05
N THR A 240 2.46 -7.22 13.95
CA THR A 240 2.05 -6.81 12.60
C THR A 240 1.26 -7.93 11.94
N LYS A 241 0.08 -7.61 11.44
CA LYS A 241 -0.71 -8.54 10.62
C LYS A 241 -0.33 -8.41 9.14
N PHE A 242 -0.52 -9.47 8.36
CA PHE A 242 -0.29 -9.46 6.94
C PHE A 242 -1.49 -10.07 6.21
N TYR A 243 -2.06 -9.32 5.27
CA TYR A 243 -3.29 -9.69 4.59
C TYR A 243 -3.07 -9.84 3.09
N GLY A 244 -3.89 -10.68 2.45
CA GLY A 244 -4.04 -10.71 1.00
C GLY A 244 -5.39 -10.14 0.58
N ALA A 245 -5.42 -9.37 -0.51
CA ALA A 245 -6.66 -8.92 -1.15
C ALA A 245 -6.66 -9.34 -2.61
N VAL A 246 -7.70 -10.07 -3.03
CA VAL A 246 -7.77 -10.67 -4.37
C VAL A 246 -9.12 -10.40 -5.00
N THR A 247 -9.15 -9.97 -6.26
CA THR A 247 -10.41 -9.71 -6.98
C THR A 247 -11.02 -10.94 -7.66
N ASP A 248 -10.18 -11.91 -8.01
CA ASP A 248 -10.61 -13.21 -8.56
C ASP A 248 -10.99 -14.19 -7.44
N ASN A 249 -11.74 -15.23 -7.80
CA ASN A 249 -12.20 -16.24 -6.86
C ASN A 249 -11.02 -16.90 -6.12
N VAL A 250 -11.21 -17.12 -4.83
CA VAL A 250 -10.27 -17.84 -3.97
C VAL A 250 -10.81 -19.26 -3.79
N SER A 251 -10.06 -20.26 -4.25
CA SER A 251 -10.46 -21.66 -4.12
C SER A 251 -10.15 -22.22 -2.73
N ASP A 252 -10.75 -23.35 -2.37
CA ASP A 252 -10.44 -24.05 -1.10
C ASP A 252 -8.95 -24.42 -1.01
N ASN A 253 -8.34 -24.80 -2.14
CA ASN A 253 -6.92 -25.10 -2.20
C ASN A 253 -6.06 -23.85 -1.91
N ASP A 254 -6.50 -22.66 -2.35
CA ASP A 254 -5.81 -21.42 -2.02
C ASP A 254 -5.93 -21.12 -0.52
N HIS A 255 -7.10 -21.36 0.07
CA HIS A 255 -7.29 -21.23 1.51
C HIS A 255 -6.35 -22.14 2.32
N GLU A 256 -6.10 -23.39 1.88
CA GLU A 256 -5.13 -24.26 2.54
C GLU A 256 -3.69 -23.73 2.41
N ILE A 257 -3.28 -23.23 1.24
CA ILE A 257 -1.95 -22.63 1.05
C ILE A 257 -1.73 -21.44 2.00
N PHE A 258 -2.74 -20.58 2.16
CA PHE A 258 -2.64 -19.41 3.04
C PHE A 258 -2.68 -19.74 4.55
N ARG A 259 -2.96 -20.98 4.93
CA ARG A 259 -2.81 -21.44 6.33
C ARG A 259 -1.37 -21.73 6.72
N THR A 260 -0.43 -21.70 5.77
CA THR A 260 0.96 -22.01 6.04
C THR A 260 1.55 -21.13 7.14
N ALA A 261 2.38 -21.73 8.00
CA ALA A 261 3.05 -21.02 9.08
C ALA A 261 4.10 -20.04 8.52
N ALA A 262 4.29 -18.93 9.20
CA ALA A 262 5.41 -18.04 8.92
C ALA A 262 6.72 -18.79 9.25
N THR A 263 7.69 -18.74 8.35
CA THR A 263 8.92 -19.56 8.48
C THR A 263 9.72 -19.25 9.74
N HIS A 264 9.69 -18.01 10.23
CA HIS A 264 10.37 -17.64 11.48
C HIS A 264 9.67 -18.18 12.75
N SER A 265 8.39 -18.55 12.69
CA SER A 265 7.64 -18.96 13.89
C SER A 265 7.71 -20.46 14.17
N ILE A 266 8.28 -21.26 13.27
CA ILE A 266 8.42 -22.72 13.47
C ILE A 266 9.76 -23.10 14.14
N VAL A 267 10.69 -22.16 14.30
CA VAL A 267 12.02 -22.41 14.87
C VAL A 267 12.12 -22.04 16.36
N ASN A 268 11.10 -21.37 16.93
CA ASN A 268 11.07 -20.97 18.33
C ASN A 268 9.83 -21.53 19.05
N VAL A 269 10.02 -22.55 19.89
CA VAL A 269 8.94 -23.19 20.67
C VAL A 269 8.30 -22.26 21.72
N PHE A 270 9.03 -21.22 22.14
CA PHE A 270 8.53 -20.27 23.14
C PHE A 270 7.61 -19.20 22.55
N SER A 271 7.54 -19.10 21.21
CA SER A 271 6.64 -18.19 20.52
C SER A 271 5.47 -18.94 19.91
N PRO A 272 4.25 -18.36 19.89
CA PRO A 272 3.14 -18.98 19.21
C PRO A 272 3.43 -19.09 17.71
N SER A 273 3.03 -20.22 17.12
CA SER A 273 3.07 -20.35 15.66
C SER A 273 2.05 -19.39 15.04
N VAL A 274 2.50 -18.57 14.09
CA VAL A 274 1.66 -17.60 13.39
C VAL A 274 1.59 -17.94 11.92
N ARG A 275 0.48 -17.61 11.25
CA ARG A 275 0.36 -17.77 9.80
C ARG A 275 1.24 -16.75 9.09
N ALA A 276 1.77 -17.10 7.92
CA ALA A 276 2.44 -16.15 7.04
C ALA A 276 1.49 -15.03 6.59
N VAL A 277 0.25 -15.41 6.25
CA VAL A 277 -0.84 -14.52 5.85
C VAL A 277 -1.99 -14.73 6.83
N ASP A 278 -2.36 -13.71 7.59
CA ASP A 278 -3.41 -13.82 8.61
C ASP A 278 -4.77 -14.10 7.99
N LYS A 279 -5.06 -13.43 6.87
CA LYS A 279 -6.30 -13.61 6.12
C LYS A 279 -6.16 -13.16 4.68
N VAL A 280 -6.81 -13.88 3.78
CA VAL A 280 -7.01 -13.47 2.39
C VAL A 280 -8.47 -13.13 2.18
N TYR A 281 -8.71 -11.97 1.57
CA TYR A 281 -10.03 -11.43 1.28
C TYR A 281 -10.30 -11.50 -0.22
N HIS A 282 -11.44 -12.07 -0.60
CA HIS A 282 -11.99 -11.96 -1.95
C HIS A 282 -12.77 -10.64 -2.04
N VAL A 283 -12.37 -9.76 -2.96
CA VAL A 283 -12.84 -8.37 -3.08
C VAL A 283 -13.25 -8.02 -4.53
N PRO A 284 -14.26 -8.68 -5.10
CA PRO A 284 -14.71 -8.40 -6.47
C PRO A 284 -15.44 -7.06 -6.60
N THR A 285 -15.95 -6.48 -5.50
CA THR A 285 -16.63 -5.19 -5.49
C THR A 285 -16.05 -4.24 -4.45
N THR A 286 -16.31 -2.94 -4.59
CA THR A 286 -15.93 -1.94 -3.59
C THR A 286 -16.64 -2.11 -2.25
N ASN A 287 -17.82 -2.76 -2.22
CA ASN A 287 -18.48 -3.14 -0.98
C ASN A 287 -17.69 -4.21 -0.20
N ASP A 288 -17.15 -5.20 -0.91
CA ASP A 288 -16.29 -6.22 -0.30
C ASP A 288 -14.97 -5.61 0.21
N VAL A 289 -14.41 -4.64 -0.53
CA VAL A 289 -13.27 -3.82 -0.08
C VAL A 289 -13.62 -3.10 1.21
N ASN A 290 -14.76 -2.41 1.27
CA ASN A 290 -15.20 -1.69 2.47
C ASN A 290 -15.37 -2.66 3.65
N ASP A 291 -15.93 -3.85 3.44
CA ASP A 291 -16.10 -4.84 4.51
C ASP A 291 -14.78 -5.46 4.98
N MET A 292 -13.83 -5.67 4.08
CA MET A 292 -12.45 -6.01 4.42
C MET A 292 -11.82 -4.92 5.29
N ILE A 293 -11.91 -3.65 4.86
CA ILE A 293 -11.35 -2.49 5.56
C ILE A 293 -11.93 -2.41 6.97
N LYS A 294 -13.26 -2.50 7.12
CA LYS A 294 -13.91 -2.49 8.44
C LYS A 294 -13.32 -3.56 9.37
N LYS A 295 -13.12 -4.78 8.87
CA LYS A 295 -12.54 -5.90 9.65
C LYS A 295 -11.09 -5.64 10.04
N ILE A 296 -10.27 -5.17 9.11
CA ILE A 296 -8.84 -4.86 9.34
C ILE A 296 -8.69 -3.71 10.34
N ILE A 297 -9.41 -2.62 10.14
CA ILE A 297 -9.36 -1.44 11.03
C ILE A 297 -9.83 -1.80 12.45
N ASN A 298 -10.91 -2.58 12.58
CA ASN A 298 -11.39 -2.99 13.89
C ASN A 298 -10.35 -3.86 14.62
N ALA A 299 -9.72 -4.80 13.92
CA ALA A 299 -8.65 -5.63 14.49
C ALA A 299 -7.43 -4.80 14.90
N ALA A 300 -7.03 -3.81 14.09
CA ALA A 300 -5.91 -2.92 14.39
C ALA A 300 -6.19 -1.97 15.57
N SER A 301 -7.45 -1.56 15.76
CA SER A 301 -7.87 -0.66 16.85
C SER A 301 -7.93 -1.37 18.21
N THR A 302 -8.10 -2.69 18.23
CA THR A 302 -8.07 -3.51 19.45
C THR A 302 -6.66 -3.92 19.89
N ALA A 303 -5.64 -3.67 19.06
CA ALA A 303 -4.25 -3.94 19.42
C ALA A 303 -3.82 -3.02 20.59
N PRO A 304 -2.99 -3.50 21.54
CA PRO A 304 -2.57 -2.73 22.70
C PRO A 304 -2.13 -1.30 22.33
N GLN A 305 -2.69 -0.33 23.05
CA GLN A 305 -2.27 1.07 22.90
C GLN A 305 -0.87 1.23 23.49
N LEU A 306 -0.04 2.03 22.80
CA LEU A 306 1.24 2.44 23.35
C LEU A 306 0.99 3.22 24.63
N ASN A 307 1.51 2.71 25.76
CA ASN A 307 1.86 3.62 26.84
C ASN A 307 2.87 4.60 26.25
N LYS A 308 2.54 5.90 26.22
CA LYS A 308 3.55 6.93 25.96
C LYS A 308 4.68 6.65 26.95
N ALA A 309 5.86 6.31 26.44
CA ALA A 309 7.06 6.34 27.26
C ALA A 309 7.15 7.76 27.83
N SER A 310 6.94 7.84 29.15
CA SER A 310 7.08 9.04 29.98
C SER A 310 8.53 9.45 30.06
#